data_AF-A0A951TA04-F1
#
_entry.id   AF-A0A951TA04-F1
#
_cell.length_a   1.000
_cell.length_b   1.000
_cell.length_c   1.000
_cell.angle_alpha   90.00
_cell.angle_beta   90.00
_cell.angle_gamma   90.00
#
_symmetry.space_group_name_H-M   'P 1'
#
loop_
_entity.id
_entity.type
_entity.pdbx_description
1 polymer ?
#
loop_
_entity_poly.entity_id
_entity_poly.type
_entity_poly.pdbx_seq_one_letter_code
_entity_poly.pdbx_strand_id
1 'polypeptide(L)'
;MTALRLTGMTDTGLVRTENEDLFLLGRFIKNAGAMEMAFSGDDDFIHRYGFLAAVADGLGGHASGALAARLALRSLEQQFYGAEKHGQWRAALDALRQGCDRANATVLQVSLNSR
;
A
#
# COMPACT_ATOMS: atom_id res chain seq x y z
N MET A 1 -10.69 26.52 2.23
CA MET A 1 -9.50 25.64 2.16
C MET A 1 -9.99 24.22 2.13
N THR A 2 -9.84 23.53 1.00
CA THR A 2 -10.22 22.13 0.89
C THR A 2 -9.09 21.28 1.46
N ALA A 3 -9.35 20.59 2.57
CA ALA A 3 -8.41 19.65 3.15
C ALA A 3 -8.73 18.24 2.65
N LEU A 4 -7.71 17.49 2.22
CA LEU A 4 -7.87 16.08 1.89
C LEU A 4 -7.71 15.27 3.18
N ARG A 5 -8.74 14.49 3.53
CA ARG A 5 -8.68 13.52 4.64
C ARG A 5 -8.79 12.11 4.11
N LEU A 6 -7.92 11.24 4.59
CA LEU A 6 -7.80 9.86 4.18
C LEU A 6 -7.74 8.98 5.42
N THR A 7 -8.55 7.93 5.45
CA THR A 7 -8.67 7.05 6.61
C THR A 7 -8.57 5.60 6.13
N GLY A 8 -7.74 4.82 6.82
CA GLY A 8 -7.62 3.37 6.63
C GLY A 8 -7.96 2.65 7.93
N MET A 9 -8.67 1.53 7.82
CA MET A 9 -9.03 0.68 8.95
C MET A 9 -9.10 -0.77 8.52
N THR A 10 -8.66 -1.68 9.38
CA THR A 10 -8.80 -3.13 9.18
C THR A 10 -8.92 -3.84 10.54
N ASP A 11 -9.59 -4.98 10.55
CA ASP A 11 -9.88 -5.79 11.74
C ASP A 11 -9.90 -7.28 11.36
N THR A 12 -9.49 -8.14 12.29
CA THR A 12 -9.49 -9.61 12.09
C THR A 12 -10.89 -10.19 11.93
N GLY A 13 -11.92 -9.52 12.46
CA GLY A 13 -13.25 -10.05 12.60
C GLY A 13 -13.35 -11.12 13.70
N LEU A 14 -14.49 -11.81 13.74
CA LEU A 14 -14.86 -12.68 14.87
C LEU A 14 -14.42 -14.15 14.72
N VAL A 15 -14.05 -14.57 13.51
CA VAL A 15 -13.90 -16.00 13.17
C VAL A 15 -12.44 -16.39 12.91
N ARG A 16 -11.65 -15.49 12.33
CA ARG A 16 -10.24 -15.74 12.03
C ARG A 16 -9.38 -15.47 13.27
N THR A 17 -8.27 -16.19 13.40
CA THR A 17 -7.28 -15.96 14.46
C THR A 17 -6.28 -14.87 14.10
N GLU A 18 -6.08 -14.63 12.79
CA GLU A 18 -5.14 -13.65 12.26
C GLU A 18 -5.78 -12.88 11.11
N ASN A 19 -5.41 -11.60 10.99
CA ASN A 19 -5.79 -10.74 9.88
C ASN A 19 -4.72 -10.75 8.80
N GLU A 20 -5.06 -11.28 7.63
CA GLU A 20 -4.21 -11.30 6.44
C GLU A 20 -4.46 -10.11 5.51
N ASP A 21 -5.47 -9.27 5.83
CA ASP A 21 -5.71 -8.03 5.14
C ASP A 21 -4.77 -6.94 5.66
N LEU A 22 -4.21 -6.17 4.73
CA LEU A 22 -3.40 -5.01 5.05
C LEU A 22 -3.89 -3.81 4.25
N PHE A 23 -3.79 -2.63 4.86
CA PHE A 23 -3.91 -1.37 4.15
C PHE A 23 -2.58 -0.61 4.16
N LEU A 24 -2.36 0.15 3.09
CA LEU A 24 -1.32 1.16 2.93
C LEU A 24 -2.00 2.53 2.91
N LEU A 25 -1.55 3.43 3.78
CA LEU A 25 -1.94 4.83 3.79
C LEU A 25 -0.67 5.68 3.76
N GLY A 26 -0.37 6.29 2.61
CA GLY A 26 0.90 6.95 2.36
C GLY A 26 2.04 5.95 2.41
N ARG A 27 2.88 6.03 3.46
CA ARG A 27 4.04 5.14 3.67
C ARG A 27 3.83 4.12 4.80
N PHE A 28 2.64 4.12 5.40
CA PHE A 28 2.31 3.29 6.56
C PHE A 28 1.48 2.08 6.16
N ILE A 29 1.93 0.89 6.56
CA ILE A 29 1.23 -0.38 6.33
C ILE A 29 0.77 -0.94 7.67
N LYS A 30 -0.53 -1.24 7.78
CA LYS A 30 -1.15 -1.81 8.98
C LYS A 30 -2.03 -3.01 8.64
N ASN A 31 -2.08 -3.97 9.56
CA ASN A 31 -2.98 -5.13 9.53
C ASN A 31 -3.95 -5.15 10.73
N ALA A 32 -4.02 -4.05 11.50
CA ALA A 32 -4.98 -3.90 12.59
C ALA A 32 -5.23 -2.42 12.94
N GLY A 33 -6.47 -2.13 13.36
CA GLY A 33 -6.91 -0.82 13.84
C GLY A 33 -7.05 0.22 12.73
N ALA A 34 -7.14 1.49 13.13
CA ALA A 34 -7.36 2.61 12.22
C ALA A 34 -6.14 3.55 12.11
N MET A 35 -6.13 4.38 11.08
CA MET A 35 -5.21 5.50 10.86
C MET A 35 -5.91 6.56 10.01
N GLU A 36 -5.68 7.83 10.35
CA GLU A 36 -6.12 8.98 9.54
C GLU A 36 -4.91 9.84 9.17
N MET A 37 -4.94 10.40 7.97
CA MET A 37 -4.02 11.46 7.52
C MET A 37 -4.83 12.61 6.93
N ALA A 38 -4.41 13.83 7.23
CA ALA A 38 -5.04 15.05 6.74
C ALA A 38 -3.99 15.96 6.10
N PHE A 39 -4.32 16.54 4.96
CA PHE A 39 -3.45 17.40 4.18
C PHE A 39 -4.18 18.69 3.80
N SER A 40 -3.45 19.79 3.73
CA SER A 40 -3.98 21.01 3.11
C SER A 40 -4.08 20.84 1.59
N GLY A 41 -4.91 21.65 0.93
CA GLY A 41 -5.10 21.56 -0.52
C GLY A 41 -3.87 21.98 -1.34
N ASP A 42 -2.91 22.66 -0.71
CA ASP A 42 -1.64 23.15 -1.26
C ASP A 42 -0.43 22.39 -0.70
N ASP A 43 -0.63 21.19 -0.16
CA ASP A 43 0.44 20.37 0.42
C ASP A 43 1.52 20.01 -0.63
N ASP A 44 2.76 20.47 -0.40
CA ASP A 44 3.89 20.28 -1.31
C ASP A 44 4.23 18.80 -1.53
N PHE A 45 4.09 17.97 -0.49
CA PHE A 45 4.40 16.55 -0.59
C PHE A 45 3.41 15.85 -1.52
N ILE A 46 2.11 16.12 -1.38
CA ILE A 46 1.09 15.60 -2.30
C ILE A 46 1.33 16.10 -3.72
N HIS A 47 1.66 17.38 -3.90
CA HIS A 47 1.92 17.91 -5.24
C HIS A 47 3.12 17.23 -5.91
N ARG A 48 4.22 17.04 -5.17
CA ARG A 48 5.46 16.46 -5.72
C ARG A 48 5.37 14.97 -5.92
N TYR A 49 4.85 14.22 -4.95
CA TYR A 49 4.88 12.76 -4.97
C TYR A 49 3.53 12.11 -5.26
N GLY A 50 2.42 12.85 -5.14
CA GLY A 50 1.09 12.27 -5.08
C GLY A 50 0.84 11.55 -3.74
N PHE A 51 -0.36 10.98 -3.62
CA PHE A 51 -0.75 10.20 -2.46
C PHE A 51 -1.14 8.79 -2.88
N LEU A 52 -0.61 7.77 -2.19
CA LEU A 52 -0.95 6.37 -2.41
C LEU A 52 -1.75 5.83 -1.22
N ALA A 53 -2.94 5.33 -1.50
CA ALA A 53 -3.69 4.43 -0.63
C ALA A 53 -3.93 3.12 -1.37
N ALA A 54 -3.78 1.99 -0.68
CA ALA A 54 -4.04 0.68 -1.25
C ALA A 54 -4.47 -0.30 -0.16
N VAL A 55 -5.16 -1.35 -0.57
CA VAL A 55 -5.49 -2.50 0.29
C VAL A 55 -5.02 -3.77 -0.41
N ALA A 56 -4.62 -4.76 0.37
CA ALA A 56 -4.26 -6.08 -0.12
C ALA A 56 -4.88 -7.13 0.79
N ASP A 57 -5.66 -8.02 0.19
CA ASP A 57 -6.19 -9.25 0.80
C ASP A 57 -5.15 -10.35 0.58
N GLY A 58 -4.56 -10.82 1.69
CA GLY A 58 -3.51 -11.82 1.67
C GLY A 58 -4.09 -13.22 1.49
N LEU A 59 -3.92 -13.81 0.30
CA LEU A 59 -4.32 -15.19 0.05
C LEU A 59 -3.15 -16.15 0.33
N GLY A 60 -3.23 -16.91 1.43
CA GLY A 60 -2.22 -17.90 1.82
C GLY A 60 -2.72 -18.82 2.94
N GLY A 61 -1.98 -19.91 3.21
CA GLY A 61 -2.22 -20.74 4.41
C GLY A 61 -1.34 -20.27 5.57
N HIS A 62 -1.91 -20.06 6.76
CA HIS A 62 -1.23 -19.46 7.92
C HIS A 62 -0.56 -18.10 7.56
N ALA A 63 0.41 -17.63 8.34
CA ALA A 63 1.10 -16.32 8.19
C ALA A 63 1.70 -15.97 6.80
N SER A 64 1.60 -16.85 5.79
CA SER A 64 2.02 -16.57 4.40
C SER A 64 1.15 -15.53 3.69
N GLY A 65 -0.16 -15.46 3.94
CA GLY A 65 -1.03 -14.48 3.26
C GLY A 65 -0.71 -13.06 3.71
N ALA A 66 -0.60 -12.85 5.02
CA ALA A 66 -0.19 -11.56 5.59
C ALA A 66 1.20 -11.10 5.10
N LEU A 67 2.14 -12.04 4.94
CA LEU A 67 3.47 -11.74 4.38
C LEU A 67 3.37 -11.31 2.91
N ALA A 68 2.63 -12.06 2.08
CA ALA A 68 2.46 -11.75 0.67
C ALA A 68 1.81 -10.36 0.46
N ALA A 69 0.73 -10.06 1.18
CA ALA A 69 0.07 -8.77 1.13
C ALA A 69 1.00 -7.63 1.59
N ARG A 70 1.81 -7.85 2.64
CA ARG A 70 2.81 -6.88 3.10
C ARG A 70 3.89 -6.61 2.05
N LEU A 71 4.42 -7.65 1.40
CA LEU A 71 5.43 -7.51 0.34
C LEU A 71 4.88 -6.75 -0.87
N ALA A 72 3.64 -7.05 -1.27
CA ALA A 72 2.97 -6.37 -2.37
C ALA A 72 2.82 -4.88 -2.09
N LEU A 73 2.25 -4.51 -0.94
CA LEU A 73 2.05 -3.12 -0.53
C LEU A 73 3.38 -2.37 -0.35
N ARG A 74 4.42 -3.01 0.19
CA ARG A 74 5.76 -2.40 0.30
C ARG A 74 6.37 -2.11 -1.07
N SER A 75 6.24 -3.03 -2.01
CA SER A 75 6.78 -2.85 -3.37
C SER A 75 6.06 -1.70 -4.10
N LEU A 76 4.73 -1.62 -3.94
CA LEU A 76 3.93 -0.51 -4.45
C LEU A 76 4.35 0.82 -3.83
N GLU A 77 4.49 0.89 -2.50
CA GLU A 77 4.91 2.11 -1.78
C GLU A 77 6.28 2.59 -2.26
N GLN A 78 7.27 1.71 -2.31
CA GLN A 78 8.63 2.05 -2.72
C GLN A 78 8.69 2.54 -4.16
N GLN A 79 8.01 1.84 -5.07
CA GLN A 79 7.99 2.24 -6.47
C GLN A 79 7.22 3.54 -6.68
N PHE A 80 6.07 3.70 -6.02
CA PHE A 80 5.30 4.93 -6.11
C PHE A 80 6.13 6.09 -5.58
N TYR A 81 6.60 6.07 -4.34
CA TYR A 81 7.32 7.21 -3.75
C TYR A 81 8.79 7.38 -4.20
N GLY A 82 9.31 6.48 -5.04
CA GLY A 82 10.70 6.54 -5.53
C GLY A 82 11.01 7.69 -6.48
N ALA A 83 9.99 8.36 -7.03
CA ALA A 83 10.16 9.51 -7.90
C ALA A 83 9.06 10.58 -7.70
N GLU A 84 9.41 11.83 -7.98
CA GLU A 84 8.47 12.94 -8.06
C GLU A 84 7.68 12.90 -9.37
N LYS A 85 6.40 13.22 -9.32
CA LYS A 85 5.48 13.32 -10.46
C LYS A 85 5.00 14.75 -10.71
N HIS A 86 5.18 15.67 -9.75
CA HIS A 86 4.79 17.08 -9.87
C HIS A 86 3.35 17.26 -10.39
N GLY A 87 2.39 16.57 -9.78
CA GLY A 87 0.97 16.63 -10.15
C GLY A 87 0.59 15.92 -11.46
N GLN A 88 1.54 15.26 -12.16
CA GLN A 88 1.28 14.61 -13.43
C GLN A 88 0.67 13.22 -13.24
N TRP A 89 -0.64 13.09 -13.52
CA TRP A 89 -1.38 11.83 -13.33
C TRP A 89 -0.83 10.65 -14.15
N ARG A 90 -0.27 10.89 -15.34
CA ARG A 90 0.33 9.83 -16.18
C ARG A 90 1.56 9.22 -15.51
N ALA A 91 2.45 10.06 -14.98
CA ALA A 91 3.61 9.60 -14.23
C ALA A 91 3.19 8.82 -12.97
N ALA A 92 2.11 9.24 -12.30
CA ALA A 92 1.55 8.50 -11.16
C ALA A 92 1.00 7.13 -11.59
N LEU A 93 0.30 7.06 -12.73
CA LEU A 93 -0.21 5.81 -13.29
C LEU A 93 0.93 4.85 -13.71
N ASP A 94 1.99 5.38 -14.31
CA ASP A 94 3.15 4.58 -14.69
C ASP A 94 3.90 4.06 -13.46
N ALA A 95 4.05 4.87 -12.42
CA ALA A 95 4.61 4.44 -11.14
C ALA A 95 3.76 3.34 -10.48
N LEU A 96 2.43 3.46 -10.52
CA LEU A 96 1.52 2.42 -10.03
C LEU A 96 1.68 1.10 -10.80
N ARG A 97 1.71 1.14 -12.14
CA ARG A 97 1.90 -0.04 -12.99
C ARG A 97 3.22 -0.75 -12.70
N GLN A 98 4.32 0.01 -12.69
CA GLN A 98 5.64 -0.53 -12.34
C GLN A 98 5.64 -1.10 -10.92
N GLY A 99 4.87 -0.50 -10.01
CA GLY A 99 4.75 -0.97 -8.63
C GLY A 99 4.04 -2.31 -8.55
N CYS A 100 2.97 -2.50 -9.33
CA CYS A 100 2.28 -3.79 -9.46
C CYS A 100 3.21 -4.87 -10.03
N ASP A 101 3.97 -4.55 -11.08
CA ASP A 101 4.90 -5.51 -11.69
C ASP A 101 5.99 -5.95 -10.70
N ARG A 102 6.57 -5.01 -9.95
CA ARG A 102 7.54 -5.31 -8.89
C ARG A 102 6.93 -6.09 -7.73
N ALA A 103 5.72 -5.72 -7.30
CA ALA A 103 5.00 -6.42 -6.24
C ALA A 103 4.80 -7.89 -6.62
N ASN A 104 4.32 -8.15 -7.84
CA ASN A 104 4.13 -9.49 -8.36
C ASN A 104 5.44 -10.30 -8.41
N ALA A 105 6.51 -9.71 -8.96
CA ALA A 105 7.82 -10.35 -9.03
C ALA A 105 8.39 -10.68 -7.64
N THR A 106 8.23 -9.77 -6.68
CA THR A 106 8.73 -9.93 -5.30
C THR A 106 8.00 -11.05 -4.57
N VAL A 107 6.66 -11.06 -4.64
CA VAL A 107 5.85 -12.12 -4.02
C VAL A 107 6.18 -13.49 -4.63
N LEU A 108 6.32 -13.57 -5.96
CA LEU A 108 6.71 -14.80 -6.65
C LEU A 108 8.10 -15.28 -6.21
N GLN A 109 9.10 -14.40 -6.17
CA GLN A 109 10.46 -14.76 -5.76
C GLN A 109 10.51 -15.29 -4.33
N VAL A 110 9.84 -14.64 -3.38
CA VAL A 110 9.77 -15.11 -1.99
C VAL A 110 9.04 -16.45 -1.90
N SER A 111 7.96 -16.64 -2.66
CA SER A 111 7.24 -17.92 -2.71
C SER A 111 8.11 -19.07 -3.21
N LEU A 112 8.96 -18.84 -4.21
CA LEU A 112 9.89 -19.85 -4.74
C LEU A 112 11.01 -20.20 -3.75
N ASN A 113 11.50 -19.23 -2.98
CA ASN A 113 12.57 -19.44 -2.00
C ASN A 113 12.09 -20.05 -0.66
N SER A 114 10.77 -20.15 -0.47
CA SER A 114 10.16 -20.68 0.76
C SER A 114 9.76 -22.17 0.62
N ARG A 115 10.12 -22.83 -0.48
CA ARG A 115 9.93 -24.27 -0.74
C ARG A 115 11.24 -25.02 -0.56
#